data_AF-A0A517U321-F1
#
_entry.id   AF-A0A517U321-F1
#
_cell.length_a   1.000
_cell.length_b   1.000
_cell.length_c   1.000
_cell.angle_alpha   90.00
_cell.angle_beta   90.00
_cell.angle_gamma   90.00
#
_symmetry.space_group_name_H-M   'P 1'
#
loop_
_entity.id
_entity.type
_entity.pdbx_description
1 polymer ?
#
loop_
_entity_poly.entity_id
_entity_poly.type
_entity_poly.pdbx_seq_one_letter_code
_entity_poly.pdbx_strand_id
1 'polypeptide(L)'
;MTHGLTEAQFLNTVASFLGPYYIVLALMNGIAALYLWRSGTAKTWFSIRAGEQTFPFTSAIVWLLLAFVFIVMSPLAWSGHGAWMPSMPEWLREFVNRSTGPVVYSVGTVVLLSILFVFRRFFVNPTVAWVIWNLMLLFLGLSMTDRDFYEIVAKPDNVPIVMLVLLLAYFTWLATYRAVINDDRIARGEAPLEALDNEKILVWPDLVYTELICMIALTAFLIFWAIALPAPLEEPASSVKTPNPSKAPWYFLGLQEMLVYFDPWMAGVVLPSLIVVGLMAIPYIDFNKAGNGYYTINQRKFAYIIFQFGFLVMWITLIVLGTLLRGPNWNFFGPYEYWDAHKVEALDNVNLSQIFWERWLDRPMPTAPSGSPFAVQAGYILLRESLGIILTLGYFIALPPLMALTVFRKYYQRMGLIRFMLMANLMLFMASLPIKMVLRWVFNLKYIIAIPEWFLNF
;
A
#
# COMPACT_ATOMS: atom_id res chain seq x y z
N MET A 1 -4.68 16.63 -19.26
CA MET A 1 -5.92 16.16 -19.93
C MET A 1 -5.58 15.82 -21.36
N THR A 2 -5.60 14.53 -21.72
CA THR A 2 -5.33 14.04 -23.08
C THR A 2 -6.62 13.76 -23.87
N HIS A 3 -7.79 13.90 -23.24
CA HIS A 3 -9.13 13.76 -23.84
C HIS A 3 -9.41 14.62 -25.09
N GLY A 4 -8.56 15.61 -25.43
CA GLY A 4 -8.65 16.38 -26.67
C GLY A 4 -7.58 16.05 -27.72
N LEU A 5 -6.62 15.18 -27.39
CA LEU A 5 -5.55 14.79 -28.30
C LEU A 5 -6.01 13.66 -29.21
N THR A 6 -5.64 13.73 -30.49
CA THR A 6 -5.73 12.56 -31.36
C THR A 6 -4.83 11.44 -30.82
N GLU A 7 -5.10 10.20 -31.21
CA GLU A 7 -4.28 9.06 -30.79
C GLU A 7 -2.79 9.29 -31.09
N ALA A 8 -2.47 9.78 -32.30
CA ALA A 8 -1.11 10.12 -32.69
C ALA A 8 -0.46 11.21 -31.81
N GLN A 9 -1.22 12.26 -31.44
CA GLN A 9 -0.71 13.31 -30.56
C GLN A 9 -0.43 12.78 -29.14
N PHE A 10 -1.30 11.92 -28.63
CA PHE A 10 -1.11 11.26 -27.35
C PHE A 10 0.13 10.36 -27.38
N LEU A 11 0.27 9.49 -28.37
CA LEU A 11 1.41 8.60 -28.49
C LEU A 11 2.73 9.37 -28.63
N ASN A 12 2.75 10.49 -29.35
CA ASN A 12 3.91 11.38 -29.40
C ASN A 12 4.25 12.00 -28.03
N THR A 13 3.24 12.34 -27.23
CA THR A 13 3.45 12.83 -25.87
C THR A 13 4.12 11.77 -25.01
N VAL A 14 3.58 10.54 -25.03
CA VAL A 14 4.11 9.40 -24.27
C VAL A 14 5.50 8.99 -24.77
N ALA A 15 5.75 9.05 -26.08
CA ALA A 15 7.03 8.68 -26.69
C ALA A 15 8.22 9.47 -26.12
N SER A 16 8.02 10.76 -25.85
CA SER A 16 9.04 11.64 -25.25
C SER A 16 9.50 11.18 -23.86
N PHE A 17 8.62 10.49 -23.12
CA PHE A 17 8.92 9.90 -21.82
C PHE A 17 9.42 8.46 -21.94
N LEU A 18 8.75 7.62 -22.73
CA LEU A 18 9.06 6.19 -22.80
C LEU A 18 10.38 5.88 -23.49
N GLY A 19 10.78 6.69 -24.47
CA GLY A 19 12.09 6.55 -25.11
C GLY A 19 13.25 6.63 -24.10
N PRO A 20 13.44 7.76 -23.39
CA PRO A 20 14.47 7.87 -22.35
C PRO A 20 14.28 6.86 -21.23
N TYR A 21 13.04 6.55 -20.87
CA TYR A 21 12.73 5.56 -19.83
C TYR A 21 13.36 4.19 -20.14
N TYR A 22 13.17 3.65 -21.35
CA TYR A 22 13.77 2.38 -21.74
C TYR A 22 15.30 2.45 -21.86
N ILE A 23 15.87 3.61 -22.21
CA ILE A 23 17.33 3.81 -22.15
C ILE A 23 17.83 3.70 -20.72
N VAL A 24 17.14 4.31 -19.75
CA VAL A 24 17.50 4.20 -18.33
C VAL A 24 17.41 2.75 -17.86
N LEU A 25 16.37 2.00 -18.24
CA LEU A 25 16.26 0.58 -17.92
C LEU A 25 17.40 -0.24 -18.55
N ALA A 26 17.77 0.07 -19.79
CA ALA A 26 18.91 -0.55 -20.45
C ALA A 26 20.23 -0.28 -19.73
N LEU A 27 20.51 0.98 -19.40
CA LEU A 27 21.72 1.39 -18.67
C LEU A 27 21.77 0.72 -17.29
N MET A 28 20.65 0.71 -16.57
CA MET A 28 20.52 0.07 -15.26
C MET A 28 20.93 -1.42 -15.34
N ASN A 29 20.43 -2.16 -16.32
CA ASN A 29 20.78 -3.58 -16.51
C ASN A 29 22.20 -3.79 -17.07
N GLY A 30 22.68 -2.89 -17.92
CA GLY A 30 24.05 -2.90 -18.42
C GLY A 30 25.08 -2.68 -17.31
N ILE A 31 24.80 -1.75 -16.39
CA ILE A 31 25.62 -1.51 -15.20
C ILE A 31 25.57 -2.73 -14.27
N ALA A 32 24.40 -3.34 -14.06
CA ALA A 32 24.29 -4.57 -13.28
C ALA A 32 25.10 -5.73 -13.90
N ALA A 33 25.04 -5.89 -15.22
CA ALA A 33 25.84 -6.88 -15.95
C ALA A 33 27.35 -6.62 -15.78
N LEU A 34 27.78 -5.36 -15.94
CA LEU A 34 29.18 -4.94 -15.76
C LEU A 34 29.66 -5.21 -14.33
N TYR A 35 28.83 -4.90 -13.34
CA TYR A 35 29.13 -5.14 -11.92
C TYR A 35 29.31 -6.63 -11.62
N LEU A 36 28.40 -7.49 -12.09
CA LEU A 36 28.51 -8.94 -11.88
C LEU A 36 29.73 -9.53 -12.58
N TRP A 37 30.07 -9.03 -13.77
CA TRP A 37 31.26 -9.45 -14.50
C TRP A 37 32.56 -9.03 -13.78
N ARG A 38 32.67 -7.77 -13.36
CA ARG A 38 33.87 -7.25 -12.67
C ARG A 38 34.07 -7.83 -11.28
N SER A 39 32.99 -8.08 -10.54
CA SER A 39 33.06 -8.63 -9.18
C SER A 39 33.33 -10.15 -9.16
N GLY A 40 33.25 -10.84 -10.30
CA GLY A 40 33.38 -12.30 -10.37
C GLY A 40 32.24 -13.05 -9.68
N THR A 41 31.15 -12.36 -9.30
CA THR A 41 30.00 -12.96 -8.59
C THR A 41 28.92 -13.51 -9.53
N ALA A 42 29.16 -13.45 -10.84
CA ALA A 42 28.20 -13.91 -11.84
C ALA A 42 27.94 -15.42 -11.71
N LYS A 43 26.67 -15.79 -11.52
CA LYS A 43 26.25 -17.19 -11.44
C LYS A 43 26.21 -17.80 -12.83
N THR A 44 26.86 -18.94 -13.03
CA THR A 44 26.76 -19.72 -14.28
C THR A 44 25.52 -20.61 -14.22
N TRP A 45 24.65 -20.50 -15.22
CA TRP A 45 23.41 -21.28 -15.30
C TRP A 45 23.61 -22.55 -16.10
N PHE A 46 24.18 -22.45 -17.29
CA PHE A 46 24.53 -23.57 -18.16
C PHE A 46 25.73 -23.18 -19.04
N SER A 47 26.42 -24.15 -19.61
CA SER A 47 27.54 -23.91 -20.53
C SER A 47 27.19 -24.42 -21.92
N ILE A 48 27.45 -23.59 -22.92
CA ILE A 48 27.29 -23.95 -24.33
C ILE A 48 28.66 -24.40 -24.83
N ARG A 49 28.74 -25.60 -25.42
CA ARG A 49 29.94 -26.08 -26.10
C ARG A 49 29.86 -25.70 -27.57
N ALA A 50 30.86 -24.96 -28.06
CA ALA A 50 31.03 -24.68 -29.47
C ALA A 50 32.46 -25.07 -29.87
N GLY A 51 32.61 -26.24 -30.49
CA GLY A 51 33.92 -26.83 -30.75
C GLY A 51 34.64 -27.23 -29.46
N GLU A 52 35.93 -26.90 -29.35
CA GLU A 52 36.75 -27.14 -28.15
C GLU A 52 36.53 -26.10 -27.03
N GLN A 53 35.78 -25.03 -27.30
CA GLN A 53 35.57 -23.95 -26.35
C GLN A 53 34.21 -24.06 -25.63
N THR A 54 34.23 -23.90 -24.31
CA THR A 54 33.04 -23.82 -23.46
C THR A 54 32.72 -22.37 -23.13
N PHE A 55 31.55 -21.89 -23.55
CA PHE A 55 31.05 -20.56 -23.21
C PHE A 55 30.07 -20.66 -22.03
N PRO A 56 30.41 -20.15 -20.83
CA PRO A 56 29.50 -20.16 -19.70
C PRO A 56 28.40 -19.10 -19.90
N PHE A 57 27.13 -19.53 -19.85
CA PHE A 57 25.99 -18.63 -19.82
C PHE A 57 25.77 -18.13 -18.40
N THR A 58 26.23 -16.91 -18.15
CA THR A 58 26.25 -16.30 -16.81
C THR A 58 25.09 -15.33 -16.60
N SER A 59 24.79 -15.01 -15.33
CA SER A 59 23.83 -13.96 -14.98
C SER A 59 24.19 -12.60 -15.57
N ALA A 60 25.48 -12.30 -15.81
CA ALA A 60 25.90 -11.08 -16.49
C ALA A 60 25.40 -11.05 -17.94
N ILE A 61 25.44 -12.18 -18.65
CA ILE A 61 24.91 -12.29 -20.02
C ILE A 61 23.39 -12.12 -20.02
N VAL A 62 22.68 -12.68 -19.04
CA VAL A 62 21.22 -12.49 -18.91
C VAL A 62 20.84 -11.01 -18.79
N TRP A 63 21.53 -10.25 -17.92
CA TRP A 63 21.25 -8.82 -17.77
C TRP A 63 21.70 -7.99 -18.95
N LEU A 64 22.76 -8.41 -19.64
CA LEU A 64 23.18 -7.77 -20.89
C LEU A 64 22.14 -7.98 -22.01
N LEU A 65 21.57 -9.19 -22.13
CA LEU A 65 20.48 -9.47 -23.07
C LEU A 65 19.23 -8.67 -22.71
N LEU A 66 18.87 -8.57 -21.43
CA LEU A 66 17.76 -7.74 -20.99
C LEU A 66 18.00 -6.25 -21.28
N ALA A 67 19.22 -5.75 -21.07
CA ALA A 67 19.61 -4.40 -21.45
C ALA A 67 19.45 -4.20 -22.96
N PHE A 68 19.87 -5.16 -23.78
CA PHE A 68 19.68 -5.11 -25.23
C PHE A 68 18.20 -5.06 -25.63
N VAL A 69 17.33 -5.85 -24.98
CA VAL A 69 15.87 -5.77 -25.19
C VAL A 69 15.36 -4.35 -24.93
N PHE A 70 15.75 -3.72 -23.82
CA PHE A 70 15.34 -2.34 -23.53
C PHE A 70 15.94 -1.31 -24.50
N ILE A 71 17.18 -1.52 -24.98
CA ILE A 71 17.78 -0.69 -26.04
C ILE A 71 16.95 -0.77 -27.32
N VAL A 72 16.43 -1.95 -27.69
CA VAL A 72 15.56 -2.11 -28.86
C VAL A 72 14.17 -1.52 -28.62
N MET A 73 13.62 -1.64 -27.41
CA MET A 73 12.34 -1.02 -27.05
C MET A 73 12.38 0.51 -27.08
N SER A 74 13.51 1.14 -26.77
CA SER A 74 13.67 2.59 -26.76
C SER A 74 13.29 3.28 -28.08
N PRO A 75 13.92 2.99 -29.24
CA PRO A 75 13.56 3.62 -30.51
C PRO A 75 12.14 3.27 -30.98
N LEU A 76 11.65 2.06 -30.64
CA LEU A 76 10.27 1.67 -30.90
C LEU A 76 9.28 2.53 -30.12
N ALA A 77 9.57 2.81 -28.85
CA ALA A 77 8.78 3.71 -28.03
C ALA A 77 8.90 5.18 -28.49
N TRP A 78 10.09 5.59 -28.91
CA TRP A 78 10.35 6.94 -29.42
C TRP A 78 9.64 7.22 -30.76
N SER A 79 9.31 6.17 -31.52
CA SER A 79 8.63 6.32 -32.81
C SER A 79 7.27 7.04 -32.71
N GLY A 80 6.58 6.95 -31.58
CA GLY A 80 5.22 7.48 -31.42
C GLY A 80 4.17 6.80 -32.32
N HIS A 81 4.51 5.68 -32.96
CA HIS A 81 3.62 4.93 -33.85
C HIS A 81 2.95 3.77 -33.11
N GLY A 82 1.62 3.76 -33.08
CA GLY A 82 0.84 2.78 -32.28
C GLY A 82 1.09 1.31 -32.64
N ALA A 83 1.48 1.02 -33.88
CA ALA A 83 1.78 -0.35 -34.30
C ALA A 83 3.08 -0.92 -33.71
N TRP A 84 4.06 -0.06 -33.40
CA TRP A 84 5.41 -0.50 -33.01
C TRP A 84 5.74 -0.13 -31.57
N MET A 85 5.01 0.82 -30.99
CA MET A 85 5.19 1.26 -29.62
C MET A 85 4.92 0.09 -28.65
N PRO A 86 5.86 -0.22 -27.74
CA PRO A 86 5.67 -1.32 -26.80
C PRO A 86 4.49 -1.05 -25.87
N SER A 87 3.42 -1.80 -26.03
CA SER A 87 2.16 -1.63 -25.30
C SER A 87 1.75 -2.89 -24.56
N MET A 88 0.90 -2.71 -23.55
CA MET A 88 0.33 -3.86 -22.86
C MET A 88 -0.67 -4.58 -23.76
N PRO A 89 -0.56 -5.92 -23.91
CA PRO A 89 -1.54 -6.68 -24.68
C PRO A 89 -2.97 -6.46 -24.17
N GLU A 90 -3.92 -6.33 -25.09
CA GLU A 90 -5.33 -6.05 -24.74
C GLU A 90 -5.93 -7.09 -23.80
N TRP A 91 -5.68 -8.38 -24.05
CA TRP A 91 -6.14 -9.46 -23.19
C TRP A 91 -5.62 -9.34 -21.75
N LEU A 92 -4.41 -8.79 -21.57
CA LEU A 92 -3.81 -8.59 -20.26
C LEU A 92 -4.41 -7.37 -19.55
N ARG A 93 -4.65 -6.27 -20.27
CA ARG A 93 -5.36 -5.10 -19.72
C ARG A 93 -6.75 -5.48 -19.24
N GLU A 94 -7.50 -6.21 -20.08
CA GLU A 94 -8.85 -6.67 -19.77
C GLU A 94 -8.85 -7.68 -18.61
N PHE A 95 -7.87 -8.58 -18.56
CA PHE A 95 -7.66 -9.47 -17.41
C PHE A 95 -7.40 -8.67 -16.13
N VAL A 96 -6.55 -7.65 -16.18
CA VAL A 96 -6.27 -6.78 -15.03
C VAL A 96 -7.53 -6.03 -14.60
N ASN A 97 -8.29 -5.43 -15.52
CA ASN A 97 -9.54 -4.74 -15.18
C ASN A 97 -10.55 -5.67 -14.50
N ARG A 98 -10.79 -6.88 -15.06
CA ARG A 98 -11.70 -7.86 -14.44
C ARG A 98 -11.21 -8.38 -13.11
N SER A 99 -9.90 -8.48 -12.94
CA SER A 99 -9.27 -9.01 -11.72
C SER A 99 -9.01 -7.94 -10.67
N THR A 100 -9.22 -6.66 -10.98
CA THR A 100 -9.02 -5.56 -10.05
C THR A 100 -10.39 -5.06 -9.62
N GLY A 101 -10.83 -5.48 -8.43
CA GLY A 101 -12.00 -4.92 -7.73
C GLY A 101 -11.62 -4.63 -6.27
N PRO A 102 -12.44 -3.89 -5.49
CA PRO A 102 -12.10 -3.54 -4.11
C PRO A 102 -11.74 -4.76 -3.26
N VAL A 103 -12.54 -5.82 -3.36
CA VAL A 103 -12.33 -7.08 -2.63
C VAL A 103 -11.04 -7.77 -3.08
N VAL A 104 -10.88 -7.97 -4.40
CA VAL A 104 -9.75 -8.72 -4.95
C VAL A 104 -8.44 -7.97 -4.70
N TYR A 105 -8.46 -6.64 -4.81
CA TYR A 105 -7.30 -5.80 -4.55
C TYR A 105 -6.86 -5.87 -3.08
N SER A 106 -7.78 -5.68 -2.14
CA SER A 106 -7.45 -5.72 -0.71
C SER A 106 -7.07 -7.12 -0.23
N VAL A 107 -7.87 -8.15 -0.55
CA VAL A 107 -7.57 -9.54 -0.17
C VAL A 107 -6.32 -10.05 -0.89
N GLY A 108 -6.19 -9.74 -2.18
CA GLY A 108 -5.03 -10.09 -2.99
C GLY A 108 -3.75 -9.47 -2.44
N THR A 109 -3.80 -8.24 -1.92
CA THR A 109 -2.64 -7.60 -1.27
C THR A 109 -2.25 -8.32 0.02
N VAL A 110 -3.21 -8.74 0.85
CA VAL A 110 -2.93 -9.54 2.06
C VAL A 110 -2.28 -10.88 1.68
N VAL A 111 -2.83 -11.56 0.66
CA VAL A 111 -2.30 -12.84 0.19
C VAL A 111 -0.89 -12.67 -0.37
N LEU A 112 -0.67 -11.66 -1.22
CA LEU A 112 0.63 -11.34 -1.81
C LEU A 112 1.67 -11.08 -0.72
N LEU A 113 1.38 -10.19 0.24
CA LEU A 113 2.30 -9.87 1.32
C LEU A 113 2.55 -11.09 2.24
N SER A 114 1.55 -11.95 2.44
CA SER A 114 1.70 -13.20 3.17
C SER A 114 2.64 -14.17 2.45
N ILE A 115 2.51 -14.32 1.12
CA ILE A 115 3.41 -15.11 0.28
C ILE A 115 4.83 -14.54 0.36
N LEU A 116 4.99 -13.23 0.22
CA LEU A 116 6.30 -12.56 0.34
C LEU A 116 6.93 -12.78 1.71
N PHE A 117 6.13 -12.78 2.79
CA PHE A 117 6.62 -13.04 4.15
C PHE A 117 7.03 -14.51 4.37
N VAL A 118 6.18 -15.46 3.97
CA VAL A 118 6.43 -16.90 4.15
C VAL A 118 7.64 -17.35 3.34
N PHE A 119 7.70 -16.96 2.07
CA PHE A 119 8.79 -17.31 1.14
C PHE A 119 9.87 -16.22 1.08
N ARG A 120 9.99 -15.37 2.10
CA ARG A 120 10.93 -14.24 2.11
C ARG A 120 12.36 -14.59 1.71
N ARG A 121 12.87 -15.77 2.10
CA ARG A 121 14.23 -16.23 1.74
C ARG A 121 14.45 -16.30 0.22
N PHE A 122 13.42 -16.65 -0.54
CA PHE A 122 13.48 -16.66 -2.01
C PHE A 122 13.42 -15.23 -2.57
N PHE A 123 12.46 -14.43 -2.11
CA PHE A 123 12.23 -13.07 -2.63
C PHE A 123 13.32 -12.07 -2.28
N VAL A 124 14.00 -12.22 -1.14
CA VAL A 124 15.11 -11.34 -0.77
C VAL A 124 16.39 -11.61 -1.58
N ASN A 125 16.46 -12.74 -2.30
CA ASN A 125 17.62 -13.03 -3.14
C ASN A 125 17.81 -11.89 -4.17
N PRO A 126 19.00 -11.25 -4.25
CA PRO A 126 19.23 -10.12 -5.14
C PRO A 126 18.89 -10.39 -6.60
N THR A 127 19.12 -11.61 -7.10
CA THR A 127 18.75 -11.99 -8.48
C THR A 127 17.24 -11.99 -8.67
N VAL A 128 16.48 -12.57 -7.73
CA VAL A 128 15.01 -12.63 -7.79
C VAL A 128 14.42 -11.24 -7.65
N ALA A 129 14.91 -10.45 -6.69
CA ALA A 129 14.49 -9.07 -6.50
C ALA A 129 14.76 -8.21 -7.74
N TRP A 130 15.91 -8.40 -8.41
CA TRP A 130 16.24 -7.70 -9.65
C TRP A 130 15.30 -8.06 -10.81
N VAL A 131 14.90 -9.33 -10.93
CA VAL A 131 13.88 -9.75 -11.89
C VAL A 131 12.56 -9.04 -11.61
N ILE A 132 12.08 -9.10 -10.35
CA ILE A 132 10.81 -8.48 -9.96
C ILE A 132 10.84 -6.97 -10.22
N TRP A 133 11.94 -6.30 -9.88
CA TRP A 133 12.14 -4.88 -10.13
C TRP A 133 12.03 -4.54 -11.62
N ASN A 134 12.69 -5.31 -12.49
CA ASN A 134 12.59 -5.15 -13.93
C ASN A 134 11.19 -5.42 -14.46
N LEU A 135 10.48 -6.41 -13.92
CA LEU A 135 9.09 -6.71 -14.30
C LEU A 135 8.14 -5.59 -13.89
N MET A 136 8.30 -5.02 -12.69
CA MET A 136 7.51 -3.88 -12.23
C MET A 136 7.72 -2.64 -13.11
N LEU A 137 8.97 -2.37 -13.50
CA LEU A 137 9.30 -1.26 -14.39
C LEU A 137 8.82 -1.52 -15.82
N LEU A 138 9.02 -2.72 -16.36
CA LEU A 138 8.45 -3.09 -17.65
C LEU A 138 6.93 -2.95 -17.66
N PHE A 139 6.25 -3.43 -16.62
CA PHE A 139 4.80 -3.28 -16.47
C PHE A 139 4.38 -1.82 -16.49
N LEU A 140 5.07 -0.95 -15.75
CA LEU A 140 4.82 0.50 -15.76
C LEU A 140 5.02 1.08 -17.16
N GLY A 141 6.15 0.79 -17.82
CA GLY A 141 6.47 1.29 -19.16
C GLY A 141 5.47 0.86 -20.23
N LEU A 142 5.04 -0.40 -20.22
CA LEU A 142 4.02 -0.91 -21.15
C LEU A 142 2.64 -0.28 -20.87
N SER A 143 2.30 -0.06 -19.60
CA SER A 143 1.01 0.52 -19.19
C SER A 143 0.86 2.00 -19.58
N MET A 144 1.95 2.76 -19.65
CA MET A 144 1.91 4.18 -20.04
C MET A 144 1.42 4.44 -21.46
N THR A 145 1.37 3.41 -22.31
CA THR A 145 0.80 3.51 -23.66
C THR A 145 -0.73 3.50 -23.67
N ASP A 146 -1.34 3.09 -22.56
CA ASP A 146 -2.78 3.15 -22.37
C ASP A 146 -3.19 4.55 -21.89
N ARG A 147 -4.21 5.13 -22.54
CA ARG A 147 -4.61 6.51 -22.30
C ARG A 147 -5.19 6.71 -20.90
N ASP A 148 -6.07 5.81 -20.47
CA ASP A 148 -6.75 5.91 -19.18
C ASP A 148 -5.73 5.73 -18.04
N PHE A 149 -4.83 4.75 -18.16
CA PHE A 149 -3.75 4.56 -17.21
C PHE A 149 -2.80 5.78 -17.14
N TYR A 150 -2.40 6.31 -18.30
CA TYR A 150 -1.47 7.46 -18.37
C TYR A 150 -2.07 8.70 -17.72
N GLU A 151 -3.35 9.02 -17.98
CA GLU A 151 -3.99 10.21 -17.41
C GLU A 151 -4.07 10.19 -15.89
N ILE A 152 -4.20 9.00 -15.30
CA ILE A 152 -4.19 8.82 -13.86
C ILE A 152 -2.75 8.90 -13.33
N VAL A 153 -1.85 8.07 -13.86
CA VAL A 153 -0.52 7.86 -13.26
C VAL A 153 0.45 9.01 -13.54
N ALA A 154 0.36 9.63 -14.72
CA ALA A 154 1.21 10.76 -15.12
C ALA A 154 0.68 12.12 -14.63
N LYS A 155 -0.46 12.16 -13.92
CA LYS A 155 -0.90 13.39 -13.25
C LYS A 155 0.19 13.85 -12.27
N PRO A 156 0.64 15.12 -12.29
CA PRO A 156 1.72 15.59 -11.41
C PRO A 156 1.51 15.26 -9.92
N ASP A 157 0.27 15.36 -9.43
CA ASP A 157 -0.10 15.02 -8.04
C ASP A 157 0.05 13.52 -7.73
N ASN A 158 -0.01 12.67 -8.76
CA ASN A 158 0.01 11.22 -8.62
C ASN A 158 1.41 10.61 -8.76
N VAL A 159 2.35 11.31 -9.41
CA VAL A 159 3.75 10.86 -9.56
C VAL A 159 4.41 10.52 -8.21
N PRO A 160 4.22 11.29 -7.12
CA PRO A 160 4.73 10.92 -5.79
C PRO A 160 4.26 9.55 -5.29
N ILE A 161 3.02 9.13 -5.61
CA ILE A 161 2.51 7.80 -5.21
C ILE A 161 3.21 6.69 -5.99
N VAL A 162 3.46 6.88 -7.29
CA VAL A 162 4.22 5.92 -8.11
C VAL A 162 5.63 5.74 -7.54
N MET A 163 6.29 6.85 -7.21
CA MET A 163 7.59 6.82 -6.55
C MET A 163 7.52 6.14 -5.18
N LEU A 164 6.51 6.44 -4.38
CA LEU A 164 6.30 5.83 -3.07
C LEU A 164 6.17 4.31 -3.19
N VAL A 165 5.41 3.79 -4.17
CA VAL A 165 5.27 2.33 -4.40
C VAL A 165 6.63 1.69 -4.72
N LEU A 166 7.42 2.30 -5.62
CA LEU A 166 8.74 1.79 -6.00
C LEU A 166 9.75 1.88 -4.85
N LEU A 167 9.78 3.00 -4.12
CA LEU A 167 10.66 3.19 -2.97
C LEU A 167 10.30 2.23 -1.84
N LEU A 168 9.01 2.03 -1.57
CA LEU A 168 8.56 1.07 -0.55
C LEU A 168 8.91 -0.36 -0.94
N ALA A 169 8.78 -0.75 -2.20
CA ALA A 169 9.22 -2.06 -2.66
C ALA A 169 10.72 -2.26 -2.38
N TYR A 170 11.56 -1.27 -2.71
CA TYR A 170 13.00 -1.31 -2.46
C TYR A 170 13.35 -1.35 -0.96
N PHE A 171 12.83 -0.42 -0.15
CA PHE A 171 13.18 -0.33 1.27
C PHE A 171 12.63 -1.51 2.07
N THR A 172 11.46 -2.03 1.71
CA THR A 172 10.91 -3.26 2.31
C THR A 172 11.78 -4.46 1.95
N TRP A 173 12.21 -4.57 0.69
CA TRP A 173 13.16 -5.60 0.27
C TRP A 173 14.49 -5.48 1.04
N LEU A 174 15.08 -4.29 1.12
CA LEU A 174 16.36 -4.05 1.79
C LEU A 174 16.30 -4.41 3.28
N ALA A 175 15.25 -3.96 3.98
CA ALA A 175 15.04 -4.27 5.39
C ALA A 175 14.86 -5.77 5.62
N THR A 176 14.11 -6.45 4.74
CA THR A 176 13.86 -7.90 4.84
C THR A 176 15.11 -8.70 4.47
N TYR A 177 15.87 -8.26 3.47
CA TYR A 177 17.15 -8.86 3.06
C TYR A 177 18.17 -8.82 4.19
N ARG A 178 18.38 -7.65 4.81
CA ARG A 178 19.25 -7.51 5.98
C ARG A 178 18.75 -8.35 7.16
N ALA A 179 17.45 -8.36 7.41
CA ALA A 179 16.87 -9.17 8.49
C ALA A 179 17.10 -10.67 8.29
N VAL A 180 16.97 -11.19 7.06
CA VAL A 180 17.22 -12.61 6.77
C VAL A 180 18.69 -12.96 6.98
N ILE A 181 19.61 -12.12 6.53
CA ILE A 181 21.05 -12.34 6.76
C ILE A 181 21.37 -12.35 8.26
N ASN A 182 20.90 -11.34 8.99
CA ASN A 182 21.11 -11.26 10.43
C ASN A 182 20.48 -12.44 11.17
N ASP A 183 19.27 -12.85 10.81
CA ASP A 183 18.62 -14.02 11.38
C ASP A 183 19.44 -15.31 11.15
N ASP A 184 20.07 -15.46 9.98
CA ASP A 184 20.94 -16.60 9.67
C ASP A 184 22.29 -16.53 10.40
N ARG A 185 22.87 -15.34 10.55
CA ARG A 185 24.08 -15.09 11.35
C ARG A 185 23.84 -15.46 12.82
N ILE A 186 22.75 -14.96 13.39
CA ILE A 186 22.33 -15.25 14.76
C ILE A 186 22.10 -16.75 14.96
N ALA A 187 21.49 -17.44 13.98
CA ALA A 187 21.31 -18.88 14.04
C ALA A 187 22.63 -19.66 14.04
N ARG A 188 23.72 -19.10 13.47
CA ARG A 188 25.09 -19.64 13.54
C ARG A 188 25.88 -19.19 14.77
N GLY A 189 25.29 -18.36 15.65
CA GLY A 189 25.99 -17.77 16.80
C GLY A 189 26.91 -16.61 16.43
N GLU A 190 26.79 -16.05 15.22
CA GLU A 190 27.56 -14.90 14.77
C GLU A 190 26.88 -13.57 15.16
N ALA A 191 27.68 -12.52 15.32
CA ALA A 191 27.18 -11.16 15.53
C ALA A 191 26.42 -10.63 14.30
N PRO A 192 25.40 -9.76 14.46
CA PRO A 192 24.69 -9.14 13.35
C PRO A 192 25.65 -8.29 12.48
N LEU A 193 25.26 -8.04 11.22
CA LEU A 193 26.07 -7.28 10.27
C LEU A 193 26.45 -5.90 10.81
N GLU A 194 25.51 -5.21 11.45
CA GLU A 194 25.71 -3.88 12.02
C GLU A 194 26.73 -3.85 13.15
N ALA A 195 27.04 -4.98 13.77
CA ALA A 195 28.06 -5.07 14.82
C ALA A 195 29.47 -5.35 14.26
N LEU A 196 29.60 -5.71 12.98
CA LEU A 196 30.90 -5.95 12.36
C LEU A 196 31.67 -4.65 12.08
N ASP A 197 30.94 -3.58 11.82
CA ASP A 197 31.47 -2.28 11.43
C ASP A 197 31.02 -1.20 12.42
N ASN A 198 31.60 -1.24 13.63
CA ASN A 198 31.28 -0.34 14.74
C ASN A 198 32.34 0.75 14.93
N GLU A 199 32.99 1.16 13.84
CA GLU A 199 33.93 2.27 13.87
C GLU A 199 33.17 3.57 14.13
N LYS A 200 33.59 4.31 15.15
CA LYS A 200 33.00 5.60 15.48
C LYS A 200 33.78 6.70 14.76
N ILE A 201 33.09 7.43 13.91
CA ILE A 201 33.61 8.62 13.23
C ILE A 201 33.23 9.89 14.01
N LEU A 202 33.93 10.99 13.74
CA LEU A 202 33.63 12.26 14.39
C LEU A 202 32.38 12.88 13.78
N VAL A 203 31.51 13.48 14.61
CA VAL A 203 30.34 14.21 14.11
C VAL A 203 30.77 15.37 13.21
N TRP A 204 31.79 16.11 13.65
CA TRP A 204 32.47 17.11 12.84
C TRP A 204 33.90 16.65 12.60
N PRO A 205 34.40 16.58 11.35
CA PRO A 205 33.76 17.08 10.13
C PRO A 205 32.84 16.05 9.43
N ASP A 206 32.95 14.76 9.73
CA ASP A 206 32.50 13.69 8.83
C ASP A 206 30.97 13.67 8.59
N LEU A 207 30.17 13.75 9.67
CA LEU A 207 28.70 13.75 9.55
C LEU A 207 28.19 15.07 8.96
N VAL A 208 28.66 16.20 9.49
CA VAL A 208 28.12 17.52 9.12
C VAL A 208 28.38 17.88 7.66
N TYR A 209 29.56 17.58 7.10
CA TYR A 209 29.79 17.81 5.67
C TYR A 209 28.93 16.89 4.80
N THR A 210 28.77 15.63 5.21
CA THR A 210 27.90 14.69 4.48
C THR A 210 26.45 15.18 4.48
N GLU A 211 25.94 15.62 5.62
CA GLU A 211 24.60 16.19 5.75
C GLU A 211 24.43 17.47 4.92
N LEU A 212 25.44 18.35 4.90
CA LEU A 212 25.41 19.56 4.08
C LEU A 212 25.35 19.22 2.58
N ILE A 213 26.15 18.26 2.12
CA ILE A 213 26.13 17.79 0.72
C ILE A 213 24.75 17.21 0.39
N CYS A 214 24.20 16.37 1.26
CA CYS A 214 22.85 15.83 1.10
C CYS A 214 21.79 16.94 1.07
N MET A 215 21.90 17.97 1.92
CA MET A 215 20.97 19.10 1.95
C MET A 215 20.99 19.88 0.63
N ILE A 216 22.19 20.17 0.09
CA ILE A 216 22.34 20.87 -1.19
C ILE A 216 21.77 20.00 -2.32
N ALA A 217 22.09 18.71 -2.35
CA ALA A 217 21.60 17.79 -3.36
C ALA A 217 20.07 17.64 -3.33
N LEU A 218 19.48 17.49 -2.14
CA LEU A 218 18.02 17.40 -1.97
C LEU A 218 17.34 18.73 -2.34
N THR A 219 17.92 19.87 -1.98
CA THR A 219 17.38 21.18 -2.35
C THR A 219 17.39 21.36 -3.87
N ALA A 220 18.50 21.03 -4.53
CA ALA A 220 18.60 21.07 -5.99
C ALA A 220 17.60 20.11 -6.66
N PHE A 221 17.44 18.91 -6.12
CA PHE A 221 16.45 17.94 -6.58
C PHE A 221 15.01 18.48 -6.45
N LEU A 222 14.65 19.05 -5.30
CA LEU A 222 13.31 19.61 -5.08
C LEU A 222 13.02 20.81 -6.00
N ILE A 223 14.03 21.66 -6.26
CA ILE A 223 13.90 22.77 -7.23
C ILE A 223 13.69 22.22 -8.64
N PHE A 224 14.50 21.24 -9.07
CA PHE A 224 14.32 20.61 -10.37
C PHE A 224 12.95 19.95 -10.50
N TRP A 225 12.50 19.25 -9.46
CA TRP A 225 11.18 18.62 -9.41
C TRP A 225 10.06 19.64 -9.59
N ALA A 226 10.11 20.76 -8.86
CA ALA A 226 9.10 21.81 -8.93
C ALA A 226 9.01 22.46 -10.33
N ILE A 227 10.13 22.50 -11.07
CA ILE A 227 10.17 23.00 -12.45
C ILE A 227 9.69 21.94 -13.45
N ALA A 228 10.11 20.68 -13.27
CA ALA A 228 9.85 19.59 -14.21
C ALA A 228 8.39 19.10 -14.16
N LEU A 229 7.77 19.12 -12.98
CA LEU A 229 6.39 18.70 -12.76
C LEU A 229 5.60 19.85 -12.14
N PRO A 230 5.12 20.80 -12.96
CA PRO A 230 4.29 21.89 -12.46
C PRO A 230 2.99 21.32 -11.90
N ALA A 231 2.63 21.75 -10.69
CA ALA A 231 1.32 21.48 -10.08
C ALA A 231 0.40 22.68 -10.39
N PRO A 232 -0.40 22.64 -11.47
CA PRO A 232 -1.27 23.75 -11.82
C PRO A 232 -2.34 23.95 -10.74
N LEU A 233 -2.65 25.21 -10.44
CA LEU A 233 -3.77 25.54 -9.58
C LEU A 233 -5.10 25.16 -10.26
N GLU A 234 -6.05 24.69 -9.48
CA GLU A 234 -7.42 24.46 -9.94
C GLU A 234 -8.16 25.79 -10.18
N GLU A 235 -9.36 25.70 -10.76
CA GLU A 235 -10.26 26.85 -10.91
C GLU A 235 -10.51 27.53 -9.54
N PRO A 236 -10.74 28.85 -9.50
CA PRO A 236 -11.10 29.54 -8.26
C PRO A 236 -12.28 28.84 -7.57
N ALA A 237 -12.14 28.62 -6.26
CA ALA A 237 -13.14 27.90 -5.48
C ALA A 237 -14.53 28.56 -5.60
N SER A 238 -15.55 27.72 -5.77
CA SER A 238 -16.94 28.14 -5.91
C SER A 238 -17.82 27.35 -4.95
N SER A 239 -18.72 28.04 -4.25
CA SER A 239 -19.68 27.41 -3.33
C SER A 239 -20.81 26.66 -4.05
N VAL A 240 -20.97 26.88 -5.36
CA VAL A 240 -22.05 26.27 -6.17
C VAL A 240 -21.59 25.07 -6.99
N LYS A 241 -20.29 24.76 -7.03
CA LYS A 241 -19.71 23.63 -7.78
C LYS A 241 -18.70 22.88 -6.91
N THR A 242 -19.07 21.69 -6.46
CA THR A 242 -18.12 20.78 -5.81
C THR A 242 -17.42 19.92 -6.88
N PRO A 243 -16.08 19.86 -6.90
CA PRO A 243 -15.35 18.98 -7.82
C PRO A 243 -15.75 17.52 -7.62
N ASN A 244 -15.85 16.76 -8.72
CA ASN A 244 -16.11 15.32 -8.70
C ASN A 244 -15.06 14.58 -9.53
N PRO A 245 -14.24 13.71 -8.93
CA PRO A 245 -14.13 13.44 -7.48
C PRO A 245 -13.40 14.56 -6.73
N SER A 246 -13.77 14.80 -5.48
CA SER A 246 -12.99 15.66 -4.56
C SER A 246 -12.00 14.78 -3.80
N LYS A 247 -10.72 14.83 -4.19
CA LYS A 247 -9.64 14.04 -3.56
C LYS A 247 -8.82 14.91 -2.62
N ALA A 248 -8.57 14.40 -1.42
CA ALA A 248 -7.60 14.97 -0.50
C ALA A 248 -6.17 14.80 -1.05
N PRO A 249 -5.19 15.57 -0.55
CA PRO A 249 -3.78 15.30 -0.79
C PRO A 249 -3.42 13.84 -0.48
N TRP A 250 -2.49 13.28 -1.25
CA TRP A 250 -2.23 11.83 -1.27
C TRP A 250 -1.90 11.21 0.09
N TYR A 251 -1.24 11.97 0.98
CA TYR A 251 -0.90 11.53 2.34
C TYR A 251 -2.12 11.40 3.26
N PHE A 252 -3.27 11.96 2.87
CA PHE A 252 -4.56 11.79 3.55
C PHE A 252 -5.52 10.84 2.83
N LEU A 253 -5.19 10.35 1.62
CA LEU A 253 -6.11 9.50 0.86
C LEU A 253 -6.43 8.18 1.55
N GLY A 254 -5.51 7.64 2.34
CA GLY A 254 -5.79 6.48 3.20
C GLY A 254 -6.92 6.76 4.19
N LEU A 255 -6.90 7.94 4.84
CA LEU A 255 -7.99 8.37 5.74
C LEU A 255 -9.28 8.65 4.98
N GLN A 256 -9.20 9.23 3.78
CA GLN A 256 -10.38 9.48 2.96
C GLN A 256 -11.05 8.16 2.54
N GLU A 257 -10.27 7.14 2.18
CA GLU A 257 -10.82 5.83 1.85
C GLU A 257 -11.48 5.16 3.07
N MET A 258 -11.04 5.46 4.29
CA MET A 258 -11.71 4.97 5.51
C MET A 258 -13.13 5.54 5.69
N LEU A 259 -13.46 6.70 5.08
CA LEU A 259 -14.81 7.28 5.11
C LEU A 259 -15.85 6.45 4.35
N VAL A 260 -15.41 5.53 3.49
CA VAL A 260 -16.32 4.56 2.84
C VAL A 260 -16.89 3.57 3.85
N TYR A 261 -16.12 3.28 4.91
CA TYR A 261 -16.41 2.22 5.88
C TYR A 261 -16.88 2.76 7.23
N PHE A 262 -16.46 3.97 7.59
CA PHE A 262 -16.75 4.59 8.89
C PHE A 262 -17.34 5.99 8.72
N ASP A 263 -18.11 6.40 9.71
CA ASP A 263 -18.63 7.76 9.76
C ASP A 263 -17.52 8.81 9.96
N PRO A 264 -17.74 10.07 9.53
CA PRO A 264 -16.70 11.10 9.52
C PRO A 264 -16.00 11.34 10.86
N TRP A 265 -16.70 11.23 11.99
CA TRP A 265 -16.10 11.41 13.31
C TRP A 265 -15.12 10.27 13.67
N MET A 266 -15.44 9.04 13.26
CA MET A 266 -14.63 7.85 13.53
C MET A 266 -13.40 7.81 12.62
N ALA A 267 -13.60 7.98 11.31
CA ALA A 267 -12.51 7.98 10.33
C ALA A 267 -11.63 9.24 10.42
N GLY A 268 -12.22 10.40 10.71
CA GLY A 268 -11.54 11.70 10.69
C GLY A 268 -10.90 12.11 12.01
N VAL A 269 -11.41 11.63 13.16
CA VAL A 269 -10.92 12.05 14.48
C VAL A 269 -10.43 10.87 15.30
N VAL A 270 -11.28 9.87 15.55
CA VAL A 270 -10.95 8.80 16.51
C VAL A 270 -9.81 7.91 16.01
N LEU A 271 -9.92 7.34 14.81
CA LEU A 271 -8.91 6.41 14.28
C LEU A 271 -7.55 7.09 14.07
N PRO A 272 -7.44 8.30 13.48
CA PRO A 272 -6.18 9.05 13.43
C PRO A 272 -5.58 9.29 14.82
N SER A 273 -6.41 9.69 15.79
CA SER A 273 -5.95 9.93 17.16
C SER A 273 -5.41 8.66 17.81
N LEU A 274 -6.09 7.52 17.61
CA LEU A 274 -5.65 6.22 18.11
C LEU A 274 -4.37 5.74 17.44
N ILE A 275 -4.13 6.04 16.16
CA ILE A 275 -2.86 5.75 15.49
C ILE A 275 -1.72 6.50 16.20
N VAL A 276 -1.89 7.81 16.45
CA VAL A 276 -0.88 8.63 17.14
C VAL A 276 -0.63 8.12 18.57
N VAL A 277 -1.70 7.88 19.34
CA VAL A 277 -1.60 7.31 20.70
C VAL A 277 -0.93 5.93 20.65
N GLY A 278 -1.25 5.10 19.66
CA GLY A 278 -0.65 3.80 19.47
C GLY A 278 0.86 3.88 19.23
N LEU A 279 1.32 4.80 18.39
CA LEU A 279 2.74 5.05 18.15
C LEU A 279 3.46 5.52 19.42
N MET A 280 2.84 6.43 20.19
CA MET A 280 3.37 6.88 21.49
C MET A 280 3.41 5.75 22.53
N ALA A 281 2.50 4.78 22.44
CA ALA A 281 2.42 3.65 23.36
C ALA A 281 3.49 2.58 23.12
N ILE A 282 4.08 2.49 21.91
CA ILE A 282 5.05 1.44 21.52
C ILE A 282 6.16 1.22 22.56
N PRO A 283 6.86 2.26 23.07
CA PRO A 283 7.94 2.06 24.05
C PRO A 283 7.49 1.45 25.39
N TYR A 284 6.21 1.60 25.73
CA TYR A 284 5.62 1.12 26.98
C TYR A 284 5.02 -0.28 26.86
N ILE A 285 4.53 -0.64 25.67
CA ILE A 285 3.92 -1.96 25.40
C ILE A 285 4.93 -2.97 24.84
N ASP A 286 6.02 -2.52 24.20
CA ASP A 286 7.09 -3.41 23.73
C ASP A 286 8.14 -3.66 24.82
N PHE A 287 8.03 -4.84 25.45
CA PHE A 287 9.01 -5.31 26.43
C PHE A 287 10.21 -6.04 25.80
N ASN A 288 10.17 -6.36 24.51
CA ASN A 288 11.25 -7.09 23.86
C ASN A 288 12.40 -6.13 23.52
N LYS A 289 13.59 -6.36 24.10
CA LYS A 289 14.78 -5.54 23.83
C LYS A 289 15.67 -6.08 22.71
N ALA A 290 15.40 -7.30 22.23
CA ALA A 290 16.11 -7.88 21.09
C ALA A 290 15.69 -7.18 19.78
N GLY A 291 16.56 -7.17 18.76
CA GLY A 291 16.29 -6.48 17.50
C GLY A 291 16.21 -4.96 17.59
N ASN A 292 16.85 -4.34 18.58
CA ASN A 292 17.03 -2.89 18.64
C ASN A 292 18.35 -2.51 17.95
N GLY A 293 18.29 -1.64 16.95
CA GLY A 293 19.48 -1.14 16.24
C GLY A 293 20.02 -2.06 15.14
N TYR A 294 19.34 -3.16 14.82
CA TYR A 294 19.68 -4.02 13.69
C TYR A 294 18.42 -4.68 13.12
N TYR A 295 18.49 -5.10 11.86
CA TYR A 295 17.36 -5.76 11.18
C TYR A 295 17.25 -7.22 11.66
N THR A 296 16.06 -7.63 12.11
CA THR A 296 15.73 -9.04 12.44
C THR A 296 14.22 -9.24 12.34
N ILE A 297 13.80 -10.41 11.86
CA ILE A 297 12.40 -10.82 11.87
C ILE A 297 12.19 -11.86 12.98
N ASN A 298 13.09 -12.83 13.11
CA ASN A 298 12.88 -13.96 14.01
C ASN A 298 12.79 -13.58 15.49
N GLN A 299 13.52 -12.56 15.93
CA GLN A 299 13.49 -12.11 17.32
C GLN A 299 12.25 -11.27 17.66
N ARG A 300 11.58 -10.69 16.66
CA ARG A 300 10.47 -9.73 16.81
C ARG A 300 9.28 -10.01 15.88
N LYS A 301 9.02 -11.28 15.56
CA LYS A 301 8.02 -11.70 14.55
C LYS A 301 6.66 -11.03 14.73
N PHE A 302 6.16 -11.00 15.97
CA PHE A 302 4.86 -10.39 16.26
C PHE A 302 4.83 -8.89 15.93
N ALA A 303 5.79 -8.11 16.44
CA ALA A 303 5.86 -6.67 16.19
C ALA A 303 6.06 -6.37 14.69
N TYR A 304 6.92 -7.15 14.02
CA TYR A 304 7.15 -7.02 12.58
C TYR A 304 5.86 -7.27 11.78
N ILE A 305 5.16 -8.38 12.02
CA ILE A 305 3.94 -8.73 11.27
C ILE A 305 2.84 -7.69 11.50
N ILE A 306 2.60 -7.28 12.75
CA ILE A 306 1.58 -6.29 13.08
C ILE A 306 1.89 -4.93 12.44
N PHE A 307 3.16 -4.50 12.49
CA PHE A 307 3.57 -3.25 11.84
C PHE A 307 3.42 -3.33 10.31
N GLN A 308 3.91 -4.40 9.67
CA GLN A 308 3.80 -4.57 8.22
C GLN A 308 2.35 -4.66 7.76
N PHE A 309 1.47 -5.30 8.54
CA PHE A 309 0.04 -5.34 8.26
C PHE A 309 -0.58 -3.94 8.37
N GLY A 310 -0.41 -3.24 9.49
CA GLY A 310 -0.96 -1.89 9.65
C GLY A 310 -0.41 -0.89 8.63
N PHE A 311 0.88 -0.98 8.30
CA PHE A 311 1.53 -0.06 7.37
C PHE A 311 1.25 -0.43 5.91
N LEU A 312 1.64 -1.60 5.43
CA LEU A 312 1.51 -1.95 4.01
C LEU A 312 0.07 -2.31 3.61
N VAL A 313 -0.58 -3.21 4.37
CA VAL A 313 -1.93 -3.68 4.03
C VAL A 313 -2.97 -2.60 4.29
N MET A 314 -2.92 -1.93 5.44
CA MET A 314 -3.97 -0.97 5.76
C MET A 314 -3.65 0.43 5.25
N TRP A 315 -2.47 0.97 5.52
CA TRP A 315 -2.20 2.36 5.17
C TRP A 315 -1.89 2.56 3.68
N ILE A 316 -0.84 1.90 3.17
CA ILE A 316 -0.36 2.10 1.81
C ILE A 316 -1.36 1.62 0.76
N THR A 317 -1.97 0.46 0.98
CA THR A 317 -2.98 -0.10 0.06
C THR A 317 -4.18 0.83 -0.10
N LEU A 318 -4.66 1.45 0.99
CA LEU A 318 -5.78 2.40 0.91
C LEU A 318 -5.39 3.71 0.23
N ILE A 319 -4.15 4.19 0.42
CA ILE A 319 -3.63 5.35 -0.33
C ILE A 319 -3.62 5.04 -1.83
N VAL A 320 -3.08 3.89 -2.23
CA VAL A 320 -3.00 3.50 -3.65
C VAL A 320 -4.40 3.31 -4.24
N LEU A 321 -5.32 2.67 -3.51
CA LEU A 321 -6.72 2.52 -3.91
C LEU A 321 -7.40 3.89 -4.11
N GLY A 322 -7.33 4.77 -3.12
CA GLY A 322 -7.92 6.12 -3.19
C GLY A 322 -7.32 6.99 -4.28
N THR A 323 -6.02 6.83 -4.56
CA THR A 323 -5.32 7.63 -5.58
C THR A 323 -5.67 7.13 -6.98
N LEU A 324 -5.43 5.85 -7.24
CA LEU A 324 -5.35 5.31 -8.61
C LEU A 324 -6.62 4.57 -9.05
N LEU A 325 -7.48 4.13 -8.11
CA LEU A 325 -8.62 3.26 -8.41
C LEU A 325 -9.98 3.87 -8.01
N ARG A 326 -10.00 4.97 -7.24
CA ARG A 326 -11.22 5.74 -6.96
C ARG A 326 -11.42 6.85 -7.98
N GLY A 327 -12.49 6.75 -8.76
CA GLY A 327 -12.87 7.73 -9.78
C GLY A 327 -14.04 8.62 -9.35
N PRO A 328 -14.80 9.17 -10.32
CA PRO A 328 -16.02 9.94 -10.06
C PRO A 328 -17.00 9.22 -9.13
N ASN A 329 -17.70 9.98 -8.30
CA ASN A 329 -18.63 9.50 -7.27
C ASN A 329 -17.99 8.57 -6.23
N TRP A 330 -16.65 8.56 -6.14
CA TRP A 330 -15.88 7.60 -5.34
C TRP A 330 -16.12 6.14 -5.75
N ASN A 331 -16.55 5.89 -6.98
CA ASN A 331 -16.69 4.53 -7.50
C ASN A 331 -15.33 3.90 -7.79
N PHE A 332 -15.31 2.57 -7.82
CA PHE A 332 -14.11 1.82 -8.17
C PHE A 332 -13.98 1.70 -9.69
N PHE A 333 -12.76 1.88 -10.19
CA PHE A 333 -12.40 1.67 -11.59
C PHE A 333 -11.13 0.84 -11.68
N GLY A 334 -11.09 -0.08 -12.65
CA GLY A 334 -9.87 -0.81 -12.99
C GLY A 334 -8.74 0.11 -13.47
N PRO A 335 -7.46 -0.33 -13.43
CA PRO A 335 -6.31 0.49 -13.84
C PRO A 335 -6.36 0.99 -15.29
N TYR A 336 -7.05 0.27 -16.19
CA TYR A 336 -7.24 0.60 -17.59
C TYR A 336 -8.72 0.84 -17.93
N GLU A 337 -9.57 1.10 -16.94
CA GLU A 337 -10.99 1.37 -17.15
C GLU A 337 -11.20 2.87 -17.33
N TYR A 338 -11.96 3.25 -18.35
CA TYR A 338 -12.37 4.64 -18.54
C TYR A 338 -13.25 5.13 -17.37
N TRP A 339 -12.90 6.28 -16.80
CA TRP A 339 -13.61 6.87 -15.67
C TRP A 339 -14.90 7.58 -16.10
N ASP A 340 -15.98 6.81 -16.29
CA ASP A 340 -17.30 7.37 -16.58
C ASP A 340 -17.95 8.00 -15.33
N ALA A 341 -18.22 9.30 -15.40
CA ALA A 341 -18.91 10.05 -14.36
C ALA A 341 -20.37 9.60 -14.13
N HIS A 342 -20.98 8.93 -15.11
CA HIS A 342 -22.35 8.43 -15.05
C HIS A 342 -22.45 7.00 -14.53
N LYS A 343 -21.32 6.35 -14.20
CA LYS A 343 -21.34 5.06 -13.49
C LYS A 343 -22.04 5.27 -12.15
N VAL A 344 -23.13 4.55 -11.92
CA VAL A 344 -23.86 4.52 -10.65
C VAL A 344 -23.79 3.12 -10.08
N GLU A 345 -23.02 2.94 -9.00
CA GLU A 345 -23.03 1.69 -8.25
C GLU A 345 -24.15 1.76 -7.19
N ALA A 346 -25.11 0.82 -7.27
CA ALA A 346 -26.16 0.70 -6.27
C ALA A 346 -25.57 0.18 -4.96
N LEU A 347 -25.30 1.11 -4.02
CA LEU A 347 -24.88 0.77 -2.67
C LEU A 347 -26.11 0.68 -1.76
N ASP A 348 -26.72 -0.50 -1.70
CA ASP A 348 -27.80 -0.79 -0.75
C ASP A 348 -27.27 -0.75 0.67
N ASN A 349 -27.45 0.37 1.36
CA ASN A 349 -26.94 0.54 2.71
C ASN A 349 -27.87 -0.14 3.72
N VAL A 350 -27.41 -1.24 4.32
CA VAL A 350 -28.17 -1.96 5.35
C VAL A 350 -27.51 -1.78 6.71
N ASN A 351 -28.30 -1.50 7.74
CA ASN A 351 -27.82 -1.42 9.12
C ASN A 351 -27.97 -2.78 9.83
N LEU A 352 -27.13 -3.03 10.84
CA LEU A 352 -27.22 -4.29 11.59
C LEU A 352 -28.57 -4.45 12.29
N SER A 353 -29.12 -3.36 12.84
CA SER A 353 -30.46 -3.35 13.43
C SER A 353 -31.54 -3.76 12.42
N GLN A 354 -31.42 -3.33 11.16
CA GLN A 354 -32.31 -3.74 10.09
C GLN A 354 -32.20 -5.25 9.79
N ILE A 355 -30.98 -5.78 9.69
CA ILE A 355 -30.76 -7.22 9.48
C ILE A 355 -31.37 -8.03 10.63
N PHE A 356 -31.15 -7.59 11.87
CA PHE A 356 -31.62 -8.30 13.05
C PHE A 356 -33.15 -8.29 13.17
N TRP A 357 -33.78 -7.11 13.10
CA TRP A 357 -35.23 -7.00 13.31
C TRP A 357 -36.01 -7.45 12.09
N GLU A 358 -35.68 -6.95 10.89
CA GLU A 358 -36.49 -7.21 9.69
C GLU A 358 -36.18 -8.57 9.07
N ARG A 359 -34.89 -8.97 8.97
CA ARG A 359 -34.51 -10.20 8.25
C ARG A 359 -34.43 -11.44 9.14
N TRP A 360 -34.04 -11.31 10.40
CA TRP A 360 -33.91 -12.47 11.29
C TRP A 360 -35.13 -12.70 12.17
N LEU A 361 -35.80 -11.64 12.62
CA LEU A 361 -36.96 -11.72 13.50
C LEU A 361 -38.30 -11.48 12.80
N ASP A 362 -38.29 -11.10 11.51
CA ASP A 362 -39.47 -10.71 10.72
C ASP A 362 -40.37 -9.70 11.45
N ARG A 363 -39.75 -8.73 12.14
CA ARG A 363 -40.42 -7.68 12.92
C ARG A 363 -40.01 -6.29 12.47
N PRO A 364 -40.92 -5.30 12.53
CA PRO A 364 -40.53 -3.91 12.30
C PRO A 364 -39.54 -3.46 13.37
N MET A 365 -38.60 -2.61 12.99
CA MET A 365 -37.64 -2.03 13.94
C MET A 365 -38.39 -1.26 15.05
N PRO A 366 -37.97 -1.41 16.33
CA PRO A 366 -38.56 -0.65 17.43
C PRO A 366 -38.43 0.86 17.20
N THR A 367 -39.55 1.57 17.14
CA THR A 367 -39.61 3.03 17.01
C THR A 367 -40.38 3.64 18.17
N ALA A 368 -39.87 4.75 18.70
CA ALA A 368 -40.54 5.47 19.78
C ALA A 368 -41.77 6.22 19.24
N PRO A 369 -42.91 6.23 19.95
CA PRO A 369 -44.05 7.06 19.58
C PRO A 369 -43.68 8.55 19.53
N SER A 370 -44.26 9.28 18.57
CA SER A 370 -44.05 10.73 18.41
C SER A 370 -44.52 11.49 19.66
N GLY A 371 -43.68 12.40 20.16
CA GLY A 371 -43.95 13.19 21.37
C GLY A 371 -43.62 12.48 22.69
N SER A 372 -43.02 11.29 22.66
CA SER A 372 -42.57 10.59 23.87
C SER A 372 -41.43 11.33 24.60
N PRO A 373 -41.34 11.26 25.94
CA PRO A 373 -40.23 11.85 26.70
C PRO A 373 -38.88 11.28 26.29
N PHE A 374 -37.82 12.06 26.44
CA PHE A 374 -36.44 11.69 26.05
C PHE A 374 -36.01 10.29 26.55
N ALA A 375 -36.32 9.95 27.81
CA ALA A 375 -35.96 8.65 28.39
C ALA A 375 -36.62 7.47 27.66
N VAL A 376 -37.86 7.64 27.21
CA VAL A 376 -38.58 6.61 26.44
C VAL A 376 -37.95 6.48 25.06
N GLN A 377 -37.64 7.59 24.38
CA GLN A 377 -36.95 7.57 23.10
C GLN A 377 -35.59 6.86 23.19
N ALA A 378 -34.80 7.19 24.20
CA ALA A 378 -33.51 6.54 24.45
C ALA A 378 -33.67 5.03 24.68
N GLY A 379 -34.69 4.59 25.42
CA GLY A 379 -34.98 3.16 25.62
C GLY A 379 -35.28 2.41 24.32
N TYR A 380 -36.07 3.01 23.41
CA TYR A 380 -36.34 2.42 22.09
C TYR A 380 -35.09 2.37 21.20
N ILE A 381 -34.24 3.42 21.23
CA ILE A 381 -32.97 3.43 20.48
C ILE A 381 -32.04 2.33 20.99
N LEU A 382 -31.89 2.19 22.31
CA LEU A 382 -31.06 1.15 22.92
C LEU A 382 -31.58 -0.25 22.60
N LEU A 383 -32.90 -0.45 22.54
CA LEU A 383 -33.49 -1.72 22.12
C LEU A 383 -33.24 -2.00 20.64
N ARG A 384 -33.47 -1.00 19.77
CA ARG A 384 -33.25 -1.08 18.32
C ARG A 384 -31.82 -1.49 18.01
N GLU A 385 -30.85 -0.85 18.64
CA GLU A 385 -29.41 -1.05 18.41
C GLU A 385 -28.77 -2.06 19.39
N SER A 386 -29.58 -2.76 20.20
CA SER A 386 -29.10 -3.63 21.29
C SER A 386 -28.08 -4.67 20.82
N LEU A 387 -28.33 -5.35 19.70
CA LEU A 387 -27.40 -6.32 19.13
C LEU A 387 -26.05 -5.66 18.77
N GLY A 388 -26.08 -4.52 18.08
CA GLY A 388 -24.88 -3.78 17.71
C GLY A 388 -24.07 -3.32 18.92
N ILE A 389 -24.77 -2.82 19.96
CA ILE A 389 -24.16 -2.40 21.23
C ILE A 389 -23.52 -3.59 21.93
N ILE A 390 -24.24 -4.72 22.06
CA ILE A 390 -23.73 -5.94 22.71
C ILE A 390 -22.49 -6.47 21.96
N LEU A 391 -22.54 -6.53 20.64
CA LEU A 391 -21.40 -6.98 19.84
C LEU A 391 -20.20 -6.05 19.97
N THR A 392 -20.42 -4.73 19.96
CA THR A 392 -19.34 -3.74 20.09
C THR A 392 -18.72 -3.76 21.49
N LEU A 393 -19.53 -3.83 22.55
CA LEU A 393 -19.05 -3.98 23.93
C LEU A 393 -18.35 -5.33 24.13
N GLY A 394 -18.90 -6.42 23.59
CA GLY A 394 -18.25 -7.72 23.60
C GLY A 394 -16.89 -7.68 22.92
N TYR A 395 -16.79 -7.00 21.78
CA TYR A 395 -15.56 -6.83 21.02
C TYR A 395 -14.49 -6.04 21.78
N PHE A 396 -14.81 -4.89 22.39
CA PHE A 396 -13.78 -4.07 23.07
C PHE A 396 -13.57 -4.39 24.56
N ILE A 397 -14.55 -4.97 25.25
CA ILE A 397 -14.49 -5.22 26.69
C ILE A 397 -14.24 -6.70 27.00
N ALA A 398 -14.99 -7.61 26.36
CA ALA A 398 -14.90 -9.05 26.69
C ALA A 398 -13.78 -9.77 25.92
N LEU A 399 -13.49 -9.36 24.68
CA LEU A 399 -12.47 -10.00 23.85
C LEU A 399 -11.04 -9.80 24.38
N PRO A 400 -10.61 -8.64 24.90
CA PRO A 400 -9.24 -8.51 25.42
C PRO A 400 -8.94 -9.47 26.58
N PRO A 401 -9.76 -9.58 27.65
CA PRO A 401 -9.56 -10.62 28.66
C PRO A 401 -9.55 -12.03 28.09
N LEU A 402 -10.40 -12.33 27.10
CA LEU A 402 -10.41 -13.64 26.44
C LEU A 402 -9.11 -13.91 25.65
N MET A 403 -8.58 -12.91 24.94
CA MET A 403 -7.28 -12.96 24.28
C MET A 403 -6.14 -13.18 25.28
N ALA A 404 -6.23 -12.56 26.47
CA ALA A 404 -5.26 -12.75 27.55
C ALA A 404 -5.26 -14.19 28.08
N LEU A 405 -6.42 -14.85 28.14
CA LEU A 405 -6.54 -16.22 28.63
C LEU A 405 -6.13 -17.26 27.58
N THR A 406 -6.26 -16.95 26.29
CA THR A 406 -6.07 -17.88 25.17
C THR A 406 -4.74 -17.67 24.43
N VAL A 407 -4.73 -16.86 23.38
CA VAL A 407 -3.62 -16.71 22.43
C VAL A 407 -2.45 -15.89 23.00
N PHE A 408 -2.76 -14.88 23.81
CA PHE A 408 -1.77 -13.92 24.30
C PHE A 408 -1.39 -14.11 25.78
N ARG A 409 -1.62 -15.30 26.34
CA ARG A 409 -1.32 -15.61 27.75
C ARG A 409 0.10 -15.26 28.18
N LYS A 410 1.09 -15.57 27.34
CA LYS A 410 2.50 -15.24 27.60
C LYS A 410 2.78 -13.73 27.58
N TYR A 411 2.09 -12.99 26.72
CA TYR A 411 2.21 -11.53 26.64
C TYR A 411 1.58 -10.89 27.87
N TYR A 412 0.36 -11.30 28.23
CA TYR A 412 -0.35 -10.82 29.41
C TYR A 412 0.48 -10.99 30.70
N GLN A 413 1.07 -12.17 30.91
CA GLN A 413 1.92 -12.45 32.07
C GLN A 413 3.13 -11.51 32.19
N ARG A 414 3.69 -11.06 31.06
CA ARG A 414 4.87 -10.16 31.04
C ARG A 414 4.49 -8.68 31.11
N MET A 415 3.38 -8.30 30.49
CA MET A 415 2.96 -6.90 30.36
C MET A 415 2.14 -6.42 31.56
N GLY A 416 1.45 -7.32 32.25
CA GLY A 416 0.43 -6.96 33.23
C GLY A 416 -0.86 -6.44 32.56
N LEU A 417 -1.90 -6.22 33.38
CA LEU A 417 -3.25 -5.93 32.90
C LEU A 417 -3.33 -4.66 32.04
N ILE A 418 -2.87 -3.51 32.55
CA ILE A 418 -3.09 -2.21 31.90
C ILE A 418 -2.44 -2.15 30.52
N ARG A 419 -1.15 -2.53 30.43
CA ARG A 419 -0.40 -2.51 29.16
C ARG A 419 -0.98 -3.49 28.15
N PHE A 420 -1.41 -4.66 28.62
CA PHE A 420 -2.05 -5.65 27.76
C PHE A 420 -3.40 -5.15 27.23
N MET A 421 -4.25 -4.58 28.09
CA MET A 421 -5.55 -4.03 27.68
C MET A 421 -5.38 -2.91 26.66
N LEU A 422 -4.39 -2.04 26.83
CA LEU A 422 -4.06 -0.99 25.87
C LEU A 422 -3.64 -1.59 24.52
N MET A 423 -2.66 -2.51 24.52
CA MET A 423 -2.19 -3.18 23.29
C MET A 423 -3.34 -3.90 22.58
N ALA A 424 -4.13 -4.68 23.31
CA ALA A 424 -5.24 -5.44 22.74
C ALA A 424 -6.29 -4.51 22.12
N ASN A 425 -6.71 -3.45 22.81
CA ASN A 425 -7.68 -2.51 22.25
C ASN A 425 -7.14 -1.79 21.00
N LEU A 426 -5.87 -1.35 21.00
CA LEU A 426 -5.26 -0.75 19.80
C LEU A 426 -5.26 -1.73 18.63
N MET A 427 -4.95 -3.01 18.87
CA MET A 427 -5.02 -4.05 17.84
C MET A 427 -6.45 -4.30 17.35
N LEU A 428 -7.44 -4.25 18.25
CA LEU A 428 -8.84 -4.44 17.89
C LEU A 428 -9.41 -3.26 17.09
N PHE A 429 -8.99 -2.03 17.38
CA PHE A 429 -9.27 -0.86 16.55
C PHE A 429 -8.58 -0.96 15.19
N MET A 430 -7.34 -1.44 15.14
CA MET A 430 -6.67 -1.71 13.87
C MET A 430 -7.44 -2.78 13.07
N ALA A 431 -7.90 -3.85 13.72
CA ALA A 431 -8.66 -4.92 13.06
C ALA A 431 -10.10 -4.51 12.69
N SER A 432 -10.66 -3.46 13.29
CA SER A 432 -12.05 -3.05 13.00
C SER A 432 -12.23 -2.60 11.55
N LEU A 433 -11.21 -1.96 10.95
CA LEU A 433 -11.27 -1.52 9.55
C LEU A 433 -11.38 -2.70 8.57
N PRO A 434 -10.46 -3.68 8.52
CA PRO A 434 -10.60 -4.83 7.62
C PRO A 434 -11.86 -5.66 7.92
N ILE A 435 -12.27 -5.78 9.20
CA ILE A 435 -13.55 -6.42 9.54
C ILE A 435 -14.72 -5.66 8.91
N LYS A 436 -14.74 -4.32 9.03
CA LYS A 436 -15.77 -3.47 8.46
C LYS A 436 -15.79 -3.53 6.93
N MET A 437 -14.60 -3.59 6.29
CA MET A 437 -14.48 -3.79 4.84
C MET A 437 -15.14 -5.11 4.41
N VAL A 438 -14.86 -6.22 5.11
CA VAL A 438 -15.48 -7.52 4.82
C VAL A 438 -16.99 -7.48 5.05
N LEU A 439 -17.46 -6.90 6.16
CA LEU A 439 -18.90 -6.76 6.44
C LEU A 439 -19.60 -5.92 5.38
N ARG A 440 -18.93 -4.88 4.87
CA ARG A 440 -19.42 -4.04 3.78
C ARG A 440 -19.56 -4.83 2.48
N TRP A 441 -18.57 -5.64 2.11
CA TRP A 441 -18.61 -6.38 0.84
C TRP A 441 -19.52 -7.60 0.87
N VAL A 442 -19.65 -8.28 2.01
CA VAL A 442 -20.45 -9.52 2.11
C VAL A 442 -21.92 -9.23 2.41
N PHE A 443 -22.21 -8.23 3.24
CA PHE A 443 -23.56 -7.98 3.74
C PHE A 443 -24.11 -6.60 3.37
N ASN A 444 -23.36 -5.78 2.62
CA ASN A 444 -23.65 -4.37 2.38
C ASN A 444 -23.88 -3.56 3.67
N LEU A 445 -23.24 -4.01 4.76
CA LEU A 445 -23.42 -3.41 6.08
C LEU A 445 -22.82 -2.00 6.09
N LYS A 446 -23.64 -0.99 6.42
CA LYS A 446 -23.17 0.39 6.64
C LYS A 446 -22.79 0.62 8.10
N TYR A 447 -23.72 0.41 9.02
CA TYR A 447 -23.50 0.62 10.45
C TYR A 447 -23.79 -0.64 11.27
N ILE A 448 -22.90 -0.92 12.23
CA ILE A 448 -23.10 -1.89 13.31
C ILE A 448 -24.01 -1.28 14.38
N ILE A 449 -23.82 0.02 14.67
CA ILE A 449 -24.70 0.80 15.53
C ILE A 449 -25.12 2.04 14.73
N ALA A 450 -26.42 2.23 14.54
CA ALA A 450 -26.99 3.39 13.85
C ALA A 450 -27.84 4.24 14.80
N ILE A 451 -27.29 5.36 15.27
CA ILE A 451 -28.01 6.36 16.08
C ILE A 451 -27.91 7.71 15.37
N PRO A 452 -28.63 7.89 14.24
CA PRO A 452 -28.63 9.15 13.50
C PRO A 452 -29.16 10.32 14.35
N GLU A 453 -30.03 10.04 15.32
CA GLU A 453 -30.61 11.05 16.21
C GLU A 453 -29.54 11.79 17.04
N TRP A 454 -28.41 11.13 17.32
CA TRP A 454 -27.29 11.66 18.11
C TRP A 454 -25.98 11.74 17.33
N PHE A 455 -26.03 11.59 16.00
CA PHE A 455 -24.84 11.53 15.14
C PHE A 455 -23.79 10.50 15.61
N LEU A 456 -24.24 9.40 16.22
CA LEU A 456 -23.38 8.36 16.75
C LEU A 456 -23.62 7.07 15.97
N ASN A 457 -22.78 6.86 14.97
CA ASN A 457 -22.79 5.64 14.17
C ASN A 457 -21.42 4.94 14.21
N PHE A 458 -21.41 3.62 14.29
CA PHE A 458 -20.22 2.77 14.34
C PHE A 458 -20.21 1.72 13.22
#